data_AF-A0A0M8YH67-F1
#
_entry.id   AF-A0A0M8YH67-F1
#
_cell.length_a   1.000
_cell.length_b   1.000
_cell.length_c   1.000
_cell.angle_alpha   90.00
_cell.angle_beta   90.00
_cell.angle_gamma   90.00
#
_symmetry.space_group_name_H-M   'P 1'
#
loop_
_entity.id
_entity.type
_entity.pdbx_description
1 polymer ?
#
loop_
_entity_poly.entity_id
_entity_poly.type
_entity_poly.pdbx_seq_one_letter_code
_entity_poly.pdbx_strand_id
1 'polypeptide(L)'
;MWPNCATVTTSCPLRGRSEPVDVPALQALSHNRRADVRAAVCAVETAVIPVPSLHFRALAEISLRIVVEQVLAASGRTLLAVGGGYLSGYTDEIRQRLAHEGIGVLPRDDRAVLTLILLFSVAIPRASGTALPEQLWTQGTPVPRDQLKGCQVSDVVLTSALQRLTDADLVRRTRTGYVLGHQFLRLTAAVGAELFEQLILLADPDSALSESIRRRRAHPTAPTATALDHEEHDRS
;
A
#
# COMPACT_ATOMS: atom_id res chain seq x y z
N MET A 1 -54.69 -7.06 -0.22
CA MET A 1 -54.20 -8.08 0.72
C MET A 1 -52.70 -8.22 0.53
N TRP A 2 -51.92 -7.49 1.31
CA TRP A 2 -50.46 -7.60 1.38
C TRP A 2 -50.11 -8.41 2.64
N PRO A 3 -49.12 -9.33 2.61
CA PRO A 3 -48.63 -9.94 3.82
C PRO A 3 -47.66 -9.01 4.56
N ASN A 4 -47.79 -9.01 5.88
CA ASN A 4 -47.07 -8.22 6.87
C ASN A 4 -45.53 -8.36 6.79
N CYS A 5 -44.83 -7.23 6.84
CA CYS A 5 -43.41 -7.14 7.19
C CYS A 5 -43.23 -7.43 8.69
N ALA A 6 -42.59 -8.55 9.03
CA ALA A 6 -42.09 -8.79 10.37
C ALA A 6 -40.80 -7.98 10.60
N THR A 7 -40.83 -7.10 11.59
CA THR A 7 -39.69 -6.29 12.02
C THR A 7 -38.72 -7.19 12.80
N VAL A 8 -37.62 -7.60 12.16
CA VAL A 8 -36.49 -8.23 12.87
C VAL A 8 -35.65 -7.10 13.45
N THR A 9 -35.79 -6.86 14.75
CA THR A 9 -34.88 -5.99 15.50
C THR A 9 -33.58 -6.76 15.75
N THR A 10 -32.66 -6.69 14.80
CA THR A 10 -31.28 -7.19 14.99
C THR A 10 -30.58 -6.23 15.95
N SER A 11 -30.41 -6.70 17.18
CA SER A 11 -29.57 -6.11 18.21
C SER A 11 -28.14 -5.93 17.69
N CYS A 12 -27.72 -4.67 17.49
CA CYS A 12 -26.32 -4.33 17.22
C CYS A 12 -25.45 -4.76 18.42
N PRO A 13 -24.42 -5.59 18.23
CA PRO A 13 -23.43 -5.78 19.29
C PRO A 13 -22.68 -4.46 19.46
N LEU A 14 -22.65 -3.99 20.70
CA LEU A 14 -21.93 -2.82 21.15
C LEU A 14 -20.51 -2.81 20.58
N ARG A 15 -20.19 -1.71 19.87
CA ARG A 15 -18.83 -1.30 19.50
C ARG A 15 -17.87 -1.63 20.64
N GLY A 16 -16.87 -2.46 20.34
CA GLY A 16 -15.66 -2.50 21.16
C GLY A 16 -15.16 -1.06 21.31
N ARG A 17 -15.11 -0.58 22.55
CA ARG A 17 -14.27 0.57 22.88
C ARG A 17 -12.88 0.19 22.38
N SER A 18 -12.38 0.89 21.37
CA SER A 18 -10.95 0.89 21.09
C SER A 18 -10.29 1.40 22.36
N GLU A 19 -9.74 0.49 23.17
CA GLU A 19 -8.82 0.90 24.22
C GLU A 19 -7.74 1.74 23.53
N PRO A 20 -7.42 2.92 24.08
CA PRO A 20 -6.36 3.74 23.51
C PRO A 20 -5.11 2.86 23.49
N VAL A 21 -4.61 2.62 22.29
CA VAL A 21 -3.41 1.81 22.11
C VAL A 21 -2.29 2.48 22.90
N ASP A 22 -1.88 1.85 24.00
CA ASP A 22 -0.88 2.43 24.89
C ASP A 22 0.51 2.17 24.33
N VAL A 23 1.23 3.26 24.09
CA VAL A 23 2.59 3.24 23.57
C VAL A 23 3.48 3.86 24.65
N PRO A 24 4.16 3.04 25.47
CA PRO A 24 4.91 3.53 26.63
C PRO A 24 5.93 4.62 26.28
N ALA A 25 6.60 4.47 25.13
CA ALA A 25 7.55 5.46 24.63
C ALA A 25 6.93 6.84 24.37
N LEU A 26 5.67 6.89 23.90
CA LEU A 26 4.94 8.14 23.71
C LEU A 26 4.61 8.81 25.05
N GLN A 27 4.29 8.01 26.07
CA GLN A 27 3.99 8.52 27.41
C GLN A 27 5.23 9.02 28.15
N ALA A 28 6.39 8.43 27.88
CA ALA A 28 7.68 8.86 28.43
C ALA A 28 8.14 10.24 27.91
N LEU A 29 7.58 10.72 26.79
CA LEU A 29 7.92 12.03 26.25
C LEU A 29 7.30 13.17 27.06
N SER A 30 8.00 14.31 27.07
CA SER A 30 7.44 15.59 27.54
C SER A 30 6.19 15.97 26.74
N HIS A 31 5.33 16.80 27.33
CA HIS A 31 4.06 17.18 26.72
C HIS A 31 4.22 17.73 25.29
N ASN A 32 5.18 18.63 25.08
CA ASN A 32 5.45 19.22 23.76
C ASN A 32 5.92 18.19 22.73
N ARG A 33 6.86 17.29 23.12
CA ARG A 33 7.34 16.22 22.23
C ARG A 33 6.24 15.23 21.89
N ARG A 34 5.34 14.95 22.84
CA ARG A 34 4.16 14.11 22.61
C ARG A 34 3.21 14.75 21.61
N ALA A 35 3.00 16.06 21.69
CA ALA A 35 2.20 16.81 20.73
C ALA A 35 2.84 16.77 19.32
N ASP A 36 4.16 16.96 19.23
CA ASP A 36 4.91 16.86 17.97
C ASP A 36 4.74 15.49 17.29
N VAL A 37 4.83 14.40 18.06
CA VAL A 37 4.63 13.03 17.55
C VAL A 37 3.19 12.82 17.08
N ARG A 38 2.19 13.25 17.85
CA ARG A 38 0.77 13.12 17.47
C ARG A 38 0.44 13.91 16.21
N ALA A 39 0.99 15.11 16.06
CA ALA A 39 0.83 15.93 14.87
C ALA A 39 1.43 15.23 13.64
N ALA A 40 2.64 14.68 13.77
CA ALA A 40 3.28 13.92 12.70
C ALA A 40 2.49 12.67 12.30
N VAL A 41 2.02 11.87 13.27
CA VAL A 41 1.17 10.68 13.01
C VAL A 41 -0.09 11.07 12.26
N CYS A 42 -0.83 12.08 12.74
CA CYS A 42 -2.03 12.58 12.08
C CYS A 42 -1.74 13.03 10.64
N ALA A 43 -0.62 13.74 10.43
CA ALA A 43 -0.23 14.21 9.11
C ALA A 43 0.06 13.07 8.13
N VAL A 44 0.87 12.07 8.51
CA VAL A 44 1.22 10.95 7.62
C VAL A 44 0.06 9.98 7.40
N GLU A 45 -0.92 9.94 8.30
CA GLU A 45 -2.17 9.19 8.12
C GLU A 45 -3.10 9.86 7.12
N THR A 46 -3.29 11.17 7.24
CA THR A 46 -4.27 11.92 6.44
C THR A 46 -3.74 12.43 5.10
N ALA A 47 -2.43 12.59 4.95
CA ALA A 47 -1.84 13.17 3.73
C ALA A 47 -2.02 12.28 2.50
N VAL A 48 -2.40 12.87 1.36
CA VAL A 48 -2.49 12.15 0.07
C VAL A 48 -1.11 11.99 -0.56
N ILE A 49 -0.23 12.98 -0.37
CA ILE A 49 1.14 13.02 -0.90
C ILE A 49 2.16 12.96 0.25
N PRO A 50 3.40 12.52 0.00
CA PRO A 50 4.43 12.42 1.04
C PRO A 50 4.64 13.74 1.78
N VAL A 51 4.60 13.63 3.11
CA VAL A 51 4.83 14.74 4.04
C VAL A 51 6.34 15.00 4.11
N PRO A 52 6.83 16.20 3.78
CA PRO A 52 8.24 16.53 3.91
C PRO A 52 8.70 16.45 5.38
N SER A 53 9.84 15.80 5.62
CA SER A 53 10.39 15.57 6.96
C SER A 53 10.57 16.87 7.75
N LEU A 54 10.92 17.96 7.07
CA LEU A 54 11.19 19.27 7.68
C LEU A 54 9.93 19.96 8.22
N HIS A 55 8.73 19.56 7.81
CA HIS A 55 7.49 20.21 8.26
C HIS A 55 7.06 19.76 9.67
N PHE A 56 7.57 18.63 10.14
CA PHE A 56 7.23 18.09 11.47
C PHE A 56 8.50 17.69 12.20
N ARG A 57 8.73 18.28 13.37
CA ARG A 57 9.91 17.95 14.20
C ARG A 57 10.05 16.44 14.43
N ALA A 58 8.94 15.76 14.70
CA ALA A 58 8.93 14.32 14.93
C ALA A 58 9.26 13.48 13.68
N LEU A 59 9.14 14.03 12.48
CA LEU A 59 9.63 13.39 11.24
C LEU A 59 11.06 13.80 10.91
N ALA A 60 11.55 14.95 11.37
CA ALA A 60 12.92 15.40 11.16
C ALA A 60 13.92 14.70 12.11
N GLU A 61 13.56 14.54 13.38
CA GLU A 61 14.41 13.95 14.41
C GLU A 61 14.29 12.42 14.45
N ILE A 62 15.41 11.69 14.36
CA ILE A 62 15.43 10.22 14.35
C ILE A 62 14.79 9.64 15.61
N SER A 63 15.14 10.15 16.78
CA SER A 63 14.63 9.68 18.07
C SER A 63 13.12 9.85 18.24
N LEU A 64 12.53 10.91 17.69
CA LEU A 64 11.07 11.10 17.71
C LEU A 64 10.38 10.28 16.63
N ARG A 65 11.04 10.06 15.50
CA ARG A 65 10.52 9.24 14.39
C ARG A 65 10.37 7.78 14.78
N ILE A 66 11.28 7.23 15.57
CA ILE A 66 11.13 5.89 16.17
C ILE A 66 9.83 5.81 16.99
N VAL A 67 9.47 6.87 17.73
CA VAL A 67 8.20 6.91 18.47
C VAL A 67 7.00 7.02 17.52
N VAL A 68 7.10 7.80 16.43
CA VAL A 68 6.07 7.83 15.37
C VAL A 68 5.83 6.44 14.78
N GLU A 69 6.91 5.71 14.46
CA GLU A 69 6.86 4.34 13.94
C GLU A 69 6.20 3.39 14.94
N GLN A 70 6.54 3.47 16.23
CA GLN A 70 5.91 2.67 17.27
C GLN A 70 4.41 2.97 17.42
N VAL A 71 4.02 4.24 17.35
CA VAL A 71 2.60 4.64 17.41
C VAL A 71 1.83 4.11 16.21
N LEU A 72 2.39 4.19 15.00
CA LEU A 72 1.79 3.62 13.80
C LEU A 72 1.71 2.10 13.87
N ALA A 73 2.79 1.43 14.30
CA ALA A 73 2.84 -0.03 14.43
C ALA A 73 1.75 -0.56 15.36
N ALA A 74 1.46 0.18 16.43
CA ALA A 74 0.45 -0.20 17.39
C ALA A 74 -1.00 -0.14 16.82
N SER A 75 -1.22 0.60 15.72
CA SER A 75 -2.47 0.57 14.93
C SER A 75 -2.39 -0.31 13.68
N GLY A 76 -1.34 -1.13 13.55
CA GLY A 76 -1.12 -2.01 12.40
C GLY A 76 -0.60 -1.28 11.14
N ARG A 77 -0.14 -0.05 11.31
CA ARG A 77 0.40 0.79 10.24
C ARG A 77 1.93 0.81 10.28
N THR A 78 2.53 1.26 9.18
CA THR A 78 3.98 1.44 9.08
C THR A 78 4.31 2.80 8.48
N LEU A 79 5.42 3.39 8.89
CA LEU A 79 5.93 4.63 8.31
C LEU A 79 6.71 4.31 7.02
N LEU A 80 6.34 4.98 5.93
CA LEU A 80 6.90 4.75 4.61
C LEU A 80 7.69 5.98 4.16
N ALA A 81 8.97 5.79 3.83
CA ALA A 81 9.78 6.81 3.16
C ALA A 81 9.53 6.75 1.65
N VAL A 82 8.87 7.76 1.09
CA VAL A 82 8.46 7.78 -0.33
C VAL A 82 8.68 9.17 -0.91
N GLY A 83 9.34 9.25 -2.07
CA GLY A 83 9.53 10.51 -2.80
C GLY A 83 10.22 11.62 -1.99
N GLY A 84 11.12 11.26 -1.07
CA GLY A 84 11.81 12.22 -0.19
C GLY A 84 10.99 12.70 1.02
N GLY A 85 9.80 12.16 1.26
CA GLY A 85 8.97 12.45 2.43
C GLY A 85 8.40 11.18 3.06
N TYR A 86 7.36 11.36 3.88
CA TYR A 86 6.74 10.30 4.66
C TYR A 86 5.24 10.16 4.41
N LEU A 87 4.79 8.91 4.29
CA LEU A 87 3.39 8.51 4.38
C LEU A 87 3.26 7.37 5.40
N SER A 88 2.04 7.01 5.76
CA SER A 88 1.78 5.76 6.44
C SER A 88 1.13 4.74 5.49
N GLY A 89 1.45 3.47 5.66
CA GLY A 89 0.80 2.34 4.99
C GLY A 89 0.27 1.34 6.01
N TYR A 90 -0.37 0.28 5.52
CA TYR A 90 -0.59 -0.91 6.34
C TYR A 90 0.66 -1.77 6.33
N THR A 91 0.91 -2.45 7.46
CA THR A 91 1.86 -3.55 7.51
C THR A 91 1.41 -4.70 6.59
N ASP A 92 2.34 -5.56 6.18
CA ASP A 92 2.06 -6.63 5.24
C ASP A 92 1.08 -7.65 5.84
N GLU A 93 1.18 -7.91 7.15
CA GLU A 93 0.29 -8.79 7.91
C GLU A 93 -1.14 -8.23 7.95
N ILE A 94 -1.31 -6.94 8.24
CA ILE A 94 -2.62 -6.30 8.26
C ILE A 94 -3.23 -6.25 6.86
N ARG A 95 -2.44 -5.97 5.83
CA ARG A 95 -2.89 -6.04 4.43
C ARG A 95 -3.41 -7.44 4.09
N GLN A 96 -2.65 -8.48 4.43
CA GLN A 96 -3.05 -9.88 4.19
C GLN A 96 -4.35 -10.23 4.92
N ARG A 97 -4.48 -9.81 6.19
CA ARG A 97 -5.70 -10.01 6.96
C ARG A 97 -6.91 -9.31 6.34
N LEU A 98 -6.77 -8.03 5.99
CA LEU A 98 -7.84 -7.26 5.34
C LEU A 98 -8.26 -7.91 4.01
N ALA A 99 -7.30 -8.37 3.20
CA ALA A 99 -7.59 -9.06 1.95
C ALA A 99 -8.31 -10.40 2.18
N HIS A 100 -7.92 -11.17 3.20
CA HIS A 100 -8.58 -12.42 3.57
C HIS A 100 -10.03 -12.19 4.04
N GLU A 101 -10.27 -11.10 4.76
CA GLU A 101 -11.61 -10.65 5.18
C GLU A 101 -12.43 -10.03 4.03
N GLY A 102 -11.87 -9.91 2.83
CA GLY A 102 -12.53 -9.29 1.67
C GLY A 102 -12.63 -7.76 1.76
N ILE A 103 -11.95 -7.13 2.71
CA ILE A 103 -11.98 -5.68 2.92
C ILE A 103 -11.04 -5.01 1.93
N GLY A 104 -11.55 -4.04 1.18
CA GLY A 104 -10.78 -3.30 0.18
C GLY A 104 -10.45 -4.13 -1.08
N VAL A 105 -11.09 -5.29 -1.27
CA VAL A 105 -10.93 -6.09 -2.48
C VAL A 105 -11.79 -5.49 -3.60
N LEU A 106 -11.13 -5.07 -4.67
CA LEU A 106 -11.79 -4.49 -5.84
C LEU A 106 -12.67 -5.53 -6.56
N PRO A 107 -13.81 -5.13 -7.15
CA PRO A 107 -14.58 -5.97 -8.07
C PRO A 107 -13.75 -6.49 -9.25
N ARG A 108 -14.16 -7.61 -9.86
CA ARG A 108 -13.42 -8.26 -10.96
C ARG A 108 -13.10 -7.30 -12.11
N ASP A 109 -14.09 -6.52 -12.54
CA ASP A 109 -13.94 -5.59 -13.66
C ASP A 109 -12.97 -4.45 -13.34
N ASP A 110 -13.04 -3.92 -12.11
CA ASP A 110 -12.15 -2.86 -11.64
C ASP A 110 -10.71 -3.37 -11.55
N ARG A 111 -10.52 -4.61 -11.09
CA ARG A 111 -9.21 -5.27 -11.10
C ARG A 111 -8.68 -5.42 -12.52
N ALA A 112 -9.50 -5.88 -13.46
CA ALA A 112 -9.07 -6.05 -14.85
C ALA A 112 -8.61 -4.72 -15.46
N VAL A 113 -9.37 -3.65 -15.30
CA VAL A 113 -9.00 -2.31 -15.79
C VAL A 113 -7.76 -1.78 -15.09
N LEU A 114 -7.65 -1.92 -13.77
CA LEU A 114 -6.47 -1.51 -13.02
C LEU A 114 -5.21 -2.27 -13.46
N THR A 115 -5.34 -3.58 -13.70
CA THR A 115 -4.25 -4.42 -14.22
C THR A 115 -3.78 -3.96 -15.59
N LEU A 116 -4.68 -3.60 -16.50
CA LEU A 116 -4.30 -3.03 -17.80
C LEU A 116 -3.51 -1.73 -17.64
N ILE A 117 -3.94 -0.84 -16.74
CA ILE A 117 -3.20 0.41 -16.45
C ILE A 117 -1.83 0.10 -15.85
N LEU A 118 -1.73 -0.83 -14.89
CA LEU A 118 -0.46 -1.26 -14.31
C LEU A 118 0.50 -1.79 -15.38
N LEU A 119 0.00 -2.60 -16.32
CA LEU A 119 0.80 -3.15 -17.41
C LEU A 119 1.33 -2.06 -18.34
N PHE A 120 0.45 -1.19 -18.86
CA PHE A 120 0.84 -0.18 -19.85
C PHE A 120 1.56 1.02 -19.24
N SER A 121 1.29 1.37 -17.98
CA SER A 121 1.87 2.55 -17.32
C SER A 121 3.21 2.25 -16.64
N VAL A 122 3.40 1.02 -16.16
CA VAL A 122 4.57 0.65 -15.32
C VAL A 122 5.31 -0.55 -15.87
N ALA A 123 4.65 -1.70 -16.04
CA ALA A 123 5.35 -2.95 -16.34
C ALA A 123 6.06 -2.93 -17.70
N ILE A 124 5.34 -2.59 -18.76
CA ILE A 124 5.88 -2.50 -20.12
C ILE A 124 6.96 -1.42 -20.20
N PRO A 125 6.74 -0.16 -19.77
CA PRO A 125 7.78 0.87 -19.80
C PRO A 125 9.07 0.47 -19.06
N ARG A 126 8.96 -0.17 -17.90
CA ARG A 126 10.13 -0.67 -17.16
C ARG A 126 10.84 -1.79 -17.89
N ALA A 127 10.10 -2.76 -18.45
CA ALA A 127 10.67 -3.85 -19.23
C ALA A 127 11.34 -3.36 -20.53
N SER A 128 10.81 -2.30 -21.15
CA SER A 128 11.37 -1.66 -22.34
C SER A 128 12.52 -0.69 -22.03
N GLY A 129 12.86 -0.48 -20.76
CA GLY A 129 13.92 0.45 -20.33
C GLY A 129 13.59 1.94 -20.50
N THR A 130 12.33 2.29 -20.75
CA THR A 130 11.89 3.69 -20.90
C THR A 130 11.52 4.34 -19.57
N ALA A 131 11.31 3.54 -18.52
CA ALA A 131 11.09 4.01 -17.15
C ALA A 131 12.16 3.44 -16.21
N LEU A 132 12.62 4.26 -15.25
CA LEU A 132 13.62 3.84 -14.27
C LEU A 132 12.98 2.93 -13.20
N PRO A 133 13.72 1.94 -12.65
CA PRO A 133 13.22 1.09 -11.57
C PRO A 133 12.80 1.87 -10.31
N GLU A 134 13.50 2.97 -10.00
CA GLU A 134 13.25 3.82 -8.82
C GLU A 134 12.12 4.84 -9.05
N GLN A 135 11.64 4.99 -10.29
CA GLN A 135 10.56 5.91 -10.60
C GLN A 135 9.27 5.48 -9.90
N LEU A 136 8.67 6.42 -9.16
CA LEU A 136 7.39 6.20 -8.49
C LEU A 136 6.33 5.78 -9.49
N TRP A 137 5.51 4.81 -9.12
CA TRP A 137 4.46 4.26 -9.97
C TRP A 137 3.42 5.30 -10.38
N THR A 138 3.19 6.32 -9.54
CA THR A 138 2.31 7.46 -9.84
C THR A 138 2.85 8.40 -10.91
N GLN A 139 4.12 8.26 -11.28
CA GLN A 139 4.79 9.00 -12.36
C GLN A 139 4.96 8.12 -13.60
N GLY A 140 4.28 6.98 -13.70
CA GLY A 140 4.34 6.08 -14.85
C GLY A 140 3.85 6.74 -16.15
N THR A 141 4.05 6.02 -17.26
CA THR A 141 3.63 6.49 -18.58
C THR A 141 2.10 6.60 -18.63
N PRO A 142 1.52 7.75 -19.01
CA PRO A 142 0.07 7.88 -19.12
C PRO A 142 -0.50 6.93 -20.19
N VAL A 143 -1.59 6.24 -19.85
CA VAL A 143 -2.26 5.28 -20.73
C VAL A 143 -3.50 5.94 -21.35
N PRO A 144 -3.53 6.21 -22.66
CA PRO A 144 -4.70 6.77 -23.33
C PRO A 144 -5.90 5.84 -23.24
N ARG A 145 -7.11 6.40 -23.13
CA ARG A 145 -8.34 5.59 -23.08
C ARG A 145 -8.50 4.68 -24.30
N ASP A 146 -8.13 5.16 -25.48
CA ASP A 146 -8.28 4.39 -26.72
C ASP A 146 -7.37 3.17 -26.77
N GLN A 147 -6.21 3.22 -26.09
CA GLN A 147 -5.35 2.05 -25.90
C GLN A 147 -6.03 0.98 -25.03
N LEU A 148 -6.83 1.39 -24.03
CA LEU A 148 -7.59 0.47 -23.18
C LEU A 148 -8.81 -0.13 -23.91
N LYS A 149 -9.42 0.62 -24.84
CA LYS A 149 -10.55 0.13 -25.66
C LYS A 149 -10.15 -1.00 -26.61
N GLY A 150 -8.87 -1.09 -26.98
CA GLY A 150 -8.35 -2.20 -27.78
C GLY A 150 -8.30 -3.54 -27.04
N CYS A 151 -8.57 -3.56 -25.74
CA CYS A 151 -8.60 -4.77 -24.92
C CYS A 151 -10.01 -5.40 -24.87
N GLN A 152 -10.11 -6.63 -24.34
CA GLN A 152 -11.36 -7.39 -24.24
C GLN A 152 -12.39 -6.83 -23.22
N VAL A 153 -12.24 -5.60 -22.75
CA VAL A 153 -13.14 -4.97 -21.78
C VAL A 153 -14.11 -4.06 -22.51
N SER A 154 -15.42 -4.25 -22.30
CA SER A 154 -16.43 -3.39 -22.94
C SER A 154 -16.29 -1.92 -22.52
N ASP A 155 -16.65 -0.98 -23.41
CA ASP A 155 -16.48 0.45 -23.14
C ASP A 155 -17.34 0.96 -21.97
N VAL A 156 -18.52 0.35 -21.76
CA VAL A 156 -19.39 0.65 -20.61
C VAL A 156 -18.69 0.26 -19.31
N VAL A 157 -18.18 -0.97 -19.24
CA VAL A 157 -17.43 -1.47 -18.07
C VAL A 157 -16.18 -0.63 -17.82
N LEU A 158 -15.43 -0.31 -18.88
CA LEU A 158 -14.24 0.52 -18.81
C LEU A 158 -14.54 1.90 -18.23
N THR A 159 -15.59 2.57 -18.71
CA THR A 159 -15.99 3.90 -18.25
C THR A 159 -16.34 3.88 -16.76
N SER A 160 -17.19 2.94 -16.34
CA SER A 160 -17.63 2.85 -14.95
C SER A 160 -16.49 2.45 -14.00
N ALA A 161 -15.62 1.53 -14.43
CA ALA A 161 -14.45 1.12 -13.66
C ALA A 161 -13.44 2.27 -13.50
N LEU A 162 -13.13 3.01 -14.57
CA LEU A 162 -12.23 4.17 -14.51
C LEU A 162 -12.76 5.25 -13.55
N GLN A 163 -14.07 5.49 -13.54
CA GLN A 163 -14.66 6.43 -12.58
C GLN A 163 -14.46 5.95 -11.15
N ARG A 164 -14.85 4.71 -10.82
CA ARG A 164 -14.69 4.15 -9.47
C ARG A 164 -13.22 4.11 -9.00
N LEU A 165 -12.31 3.73 -9.89
CA LEU A 165 -10.87 3.69 -9.60
C LEU A 165 -10.29 5.10 -9.39
N THR A 166 -10.84 6.12 -10.06
CA THR A 166 -10.47 7.53 -9.85
C THR A 166 -11.00 8.03 -8.51
N ASP A 167 -12.26 7.72 -8.18
CA ASP A 167 -12.88 8.09 -6.91
C ASP A 167 -12.14 7.46 -5.71
N ALA A 168 -11.55 6.29 -5.89
CA ALA A 168 -10.73 5.60 -4.90
C ALA A 168 -9.24 6.04 -4.89
N ASP A 169 -8.83 6.98 -5.76
CA ASP A 169 -7.44 7.40 -5.98
C ASP A 169 -6.45 6.25 -6.23
N LEU A 170 -6.95 5.18 -6.88
CA LEU A 170 -6.13 4.11 -7.44
C LEU A 170 -5.64 4.46 -8.84
N VAL A 171 -6.39 5.30 -9.54
CA VAL A 171 -6.07 5.81 -10.88
C VAL A 171 -6.25 7.32 -10.87
N ARG A 172 -5.43 8.02 -11.64
CA ARG A 172 -5.53 9.47 -11.82
C ARG A 172 -5.60 9.82 -13.29
N ARG A 173 -6.53 10.69 -13.65
CA ARG A 173 -6.64 11.24 -15.01
C ARG A 173 -5.61 12.36 -15.21
N THR A 174 -4.88 12.28 -16.31
CA THR A 174 -3.95 13.31 -16.78
C THR A 174 -4.47 13.91 -18.09
N ARG A 175 -3.72 14.85 -18.67
CA ARG A 175 -4.05 15.41 -19.99
C ARG A 175 -3.95 14.38 -21.12
N THR A 176 -3.05 13.40 -20.98
CA THR A 176 -2.69 12.45 -22.05
C THR A 176 -3.22 11.05 -21.82
N GLY A 177 -3.82 10.77 -20.65
CA GLY A 177 -4.36 9.44 -20.35
C GLY A 177 -4.59 9.24 -18.86
N TYR A 178 -4.43 8.00 -18.41
CA TYR A 178 -4.55 7.59 -17.01
C TYR A 178 -3.19 7.11 -16.48
N VAL A 179 -2.89 7.48 -15.24
CA VAL A 179 -1.73 6.99 -14.47
C VAL A 179 -2.22 6.40 -13.15
N LEU A 180 -1.34 5.75 -12.41
CA LEU A 180 -1.67 5.26 -11.08
C LEU A 180 -1.86 6.41 -10.07
N GLY A 181 -2.87 6.28 -9.21
CA GLY A 181 -3.21 7.25 -8.17
C GLY A 181 -2.34 7.11 -6.92
N HIS A 182 -2.52 8.01 -5.94
CA HIS A 182 -1.57 8.14 -4.82
C HIS A 182 -1.66 6.99 -3.81
N GLN A 183 -2.69 6.16 -3.87
CA GLN A 183 -2.77 4.96 -3.02
C GLN A 183 -1.58 4.01 -3.24
N PHE A 184 -0.98 4.04 -4.44
CA PHE A 184 0.23 3.26 -4.73
C PHE A 184 1.49 3.79 -4.01
N LEU A 185 1.48 5.03 -3.50
CA LEU A 185 2.55 5.56 -2.66
C LEU A 185 2.51 5.00 -1.23
N ARG A 186 1.44 4.27 -0.86
CA ARG A 186 1.26 3.67 0.47
C ARG A 186 1.59 2.17 0.50
N LEU A 187 2.15 1.65 -0.59
CA LEU A 187 2.65 0.28 -0.62
C LEU A 187 4.00 0.19 0.10
N THR A 188 4.18 -0.87 0.87
CA THR A 188 5.51 -1.27 1.34
C THR A 188 6.37 -1.68 0.14
N ALA A 189 7.69 -1.61 0.30
CA ALA A 189 8.62 -2.04 -0.76
C ALA A 189 8.41 -3.52 -1.12
N ALA A 190 8.14 -4.37 -0.12
CA ALA A 190 7.86 -5.80 -0.31
C ALA A 190 6.59 -6.03 -1.15
N VAL A 191 5.49 -5.33 -0.84
CA VAL A 191 4.23 -5.45 -1.60
C VAL A 191 4.37 -4.88 -3.00
N GLY A 192 5.08 -3.77 -3.17
CA GLY A 192 5.39 -3.22 -4.49
C GLY A 192 6.17 -4.20 -5.36
N ALA A 193 7.17 -4.87 -4.79
CA ALA A 193 7.95 -5.90 -5.48
C ALA A 193 7.09 -7.14 -5.81
N GLU A 194 6.28 -7.63 -4.86
CA GLU A 194 5.38 -8.76 -5.05
C GLU A 194 4.40 -8.51 -6.20
N LEU A 195 3.79 -7.32 -6.23
CA LEU A 195 2.87 -6.90 -7.26
C LEU A 195 3.56 -6.75 -8.62
N PHE A 196 4.78 -6.21 -8.67
CA PHE A 196 5.53 -6.12 -9.92
C PHE A 196 5.86 -7.51 -10.49
N GLU A 197 6.26 -8.46 -9.65
CA GLU A 197 6.45 -9.86 -10.07
C GLU A 197 5.16 -10.49 -10.60
N GLN A 198 3.99 -10.21 -9.99
CA GLN A 198 2.71 -10.68 -10.52
C GLN A 198 2.42 -10.12 -11.92
N LEU A 199 2.81 -8.87 -12.18
CA LEU A 199 2.69 -8.28 -13.53
C LEU A 199 3.63 -8.95 -14.54
N ILE A 200 4.85 -9.32 -14.13
CA ILE A 200 5.78 -10.08 -14.99
C ILE A 200 5.18 -11.44 -15.33
N LEU A 201 4.68 -12.17 -14.32
CA LEU A 201 4.05 -13.48 -14.51
C LEU A 201 2.83 -13.42 -15.42
N LEU A 202 2.11 -12.29 -15.43
CA LEU A 202 0.97 -12.05 -16.29
C LEU A 202 1.38 -11.68 -17.73
N ALA A 203 2.40 -10.83 -17.88
CA ALA A 203 2.82 -10.31 -19.17
C ALA A 203 3.59 -11.34 -20.01
N ASP A 204 4.44 -12.15 -19.36
CA ASP A 204 5.29 -13.14 -20.01
C ASP A 204 5.43 -14.40 -19.12
N PRO A 205 4.40 -15.26 -19.08
CA PRO A 205 4.32 -16.38 -18.15
C PRO A 205 5.37 -17.47 -18.36
N ASP A 206 5.94 -17.57 -19.57
CA ASP A 206 6.85 -18.63 -19.98
C ASP A 206 8.31 -18.18 -20.07
N SER A 207 8.60 -16.93 -19.70
CA SER A 207 9.98 -16.44 -19.59
C SER A 207 10.78 -17.14 -18.49
N ALA A 208 12.10 -17.21 -18.69
CA ALA A 208 13.04 -17.69 -17.67
C ALA A 208 12.93 -16.89 -16.36
N LEU A 209 12.61 -15.59 -16.44
CA LEU A 209 12.34 -14.75 -15.28
C LEU A 209 11.08 -15.21 -14.54
N SER A 210 9.98 -15.45 -15.25
CA SER A 210 8.74 -15.99 -14.67
C SER A 210 8.94 -17.35 -14.02
N GLU A 211 9.71 -18.25 -14.62
CA GLU A 211 10.10 -19.50 -13.98
C GLU A 211 10.88 -19.28 -12.67
N SER A 212 11.86 -18.37 -12.69
CA SER A 212 12.66 -18.07 -11.50
C SER A 212 11.81 -17.51 -10.35
N ILE A 213 10.83 -16.65 -10.67
CA ILE A 213 9.87 -16.11 -9.70
C ILE A 213 9.03 -17.23 -9.11
N ARG A 214 8.48 -18.14 -9.93
CA ARG A 214 7.68 -19.28 -9.45
C ARG A 214 8.50 -20.20 -8.55
N ARG A 215 9.75 -20.53 -8.93
CA ARG A 215 10.65 -21.38 -8.12
C ARG A 215 10.95 -20.75 -6.76
N ARG A 216 11.26 -19.44 -6.72
CA ARG A 216 11.48 -18.69 -5.48
C ARG A 216 10.24 -18.66 -4.59
N ARG A 217 9.05 -18.46 -5.17
CA ARG A 217 7.78 -18.46 -4.40
C ARG A 217 7.39 -19.85 -3.88
N ALA A 218 7.75 -20.90 -4.60
CA ALA A 218 7.51 -22.29 -4.17
C ALA A 218 8.41 -22.73 -3.01
N HIS A 219 9.58 -22.09 -2.86
CA HIS A 219 10.50 -22.29 -1.74
C HIS A 219 10.68 -20.97 -1.01
N PRO A 220 9.71 -20.56 -0.18
CA PRO A 220 9.93 -19.42 0.69
C PRO A 220 11.18 -19.70 1.51
N THR A 221 12.25 -18.94 1.27
CA THR A 221 13.42 -18.99 2.14
C THR A 221 12.91 -18.70 3.54
N ALA A 222 13.02 -19.68 4.44
CA ALA A 222 12.71 -19.46 5.84
C ALA A 222 13.48 -18.21 6.29
N PRO A 223 12.85 -17.27 7.02
CA PRO A 223 13.57 -16.11 7.51
C PRO A 223 14.79 -16.62 8.27
N THR A 224 15.98 -16.26 7.79
CA THR A 224 17.22 -16.50 8.52
C THR A 224 17.06 -15.79 9.85
N ALA A 225 16.70 -16.56 10.88
CA ALA A 225 16.79 -16.11 12.25
C ALA A 225 18.24 -15.63 12.40
N THR A 226 18.39 -14.34 12.62
CA THR A 226 19.66 -13.73 12.97
C THR A 226 20.19 -14.52 14.14
N ALA A 227 21.17 -15.38 13.89
CA ALA A 227 21.92 -16.08 14.92
C ALA A 227 22.57 -14.97 15.75
N LEU A 228 21.98 -14.69 16.91
CA LEU A 228 22.68 -14.09 18.03
C LEU A 228 23.65 -15.16 18.53
N ASP A 229 24.78 -15.28 17.86
CA ASP A 229 25.94 -15.93 18.47
C ASP A 229 26.49 -14.96 19.51
N HIS A 230 26.00 -15.15 20.73
CA HIS A 230 26.77 -14.84 21.93
C HIS A 230 28.06 -15.67 21.88
N GLU A 231 29.17 -15.06 21.48
CA GLU A 231 30.48 -15.47 21.97
C GLU A 231 30.96 -14.46 23.02
N GLU A 232 30.44 -14.64 24.23
CA GLU A 232 31.24 -14.47 25.44
C GLU A 232 32.18 -15.67 25.54
N HIS A 233 33.49 -15.45 25.39
CA HIS A 233 34.64 -16.20 25.95
C HIS A 233 35.89 -15.47 25.45
N ASP A 234 36.92 -15.12 26.20
CA ASP A 234 37.24 -15.21 27.62
C ASP A 234 38.42 -14.23 27.81
N ARG A 235 38.51 -13.60 28.99
CA ARG A 235 39.67 -12.77 29.36
C ARG A 235 40.83 -13.68 29.70
N SER A 236 42.00 -13.42 29.13
CA SER A 236 43.30 -13.68 29.76
C SER A 236 44.35 -12.74 29.18
#